data_AF-A0A059FDU6-F1
#
_entry.id   AF-A0A059FDU6-F1
#
_cell.length_a   1.000
_cell.length_b   1.000
_cell.length_c   1.000
_cell.angle_alpha   90.00
_cell.angle_beta   90.00
_cell.angle_gamma   90.00
#
_symmetry.space_group_name_H-M   'P 1'
#
loop_
_entity.id
_entity.type
_entity.pdbx_description
1 polymer ?
#
loop_
_entity_poly.entity_id
_entity_poly.type
_entity_poly.pdbx_seq_one_letter_code
_entity_poly.pdbx_strand_id
1 'polypeptide(L)'
;MMIRFALAAMALASLGACATQPEPCTTEWVQYRTDRILGQFASENRGLVNDLRRLTREDGKVDPVQSILLAAQAEDIQQFARSFETVVVPELNSAIQQCGRHENFVPAFTQFLRNEGVPETSLQWVGPILALVQVMQDDGQLQSGPRP
;
A
#
# COMPACT_ATOMS: atom_id res chain seq x y z
N MET A 1 4.28 36.94 50.98
CA MET A 1 3.12 36.18 50.46
C MET A 1 3.28 36.12 48.94
N MET A 2 4.23 35.37 48.37
CA MET A 2 4.30 33.91 48.22
C MET A 2 2.99 33.31 47.72
N ILE A 3 2.85 33.17 46.40
CA ILE A 3 2.45 31.93 45.72
C ILE A 3 3.15 31.92 44.36
N ARG A 4 4.06 30.95 44.20
CA ARG A 4 4.78 30.61 42.97
C ARG A 4 3.81 29.80 42.11
N PHE A 5 3.42 30.29 40.93
CA PHE A 5 2.85 29.39 39.93
C PHE A 5 3.98 28.80 39.09
N ALA A 6 4.20 27.53 39.37
CA ALA A 6 5.21 26.68 38.77
C ALA A 6 5.00 26.55 37.26
N LEU A 7 6.15 26.42 36.58
CA LEU A 7 6.26 25.83 35.27
C LEU A 7 5.43 24.54 35.19
N ALA A 8 4.48 24.48 34.26
CA ALA A 8 4.05 23.23 33.67
C ALA A 8 4.44 23.31 32.19
N ALA A 9 5.65 22.84 31.91
CA ALA A 9 6.09 22.50 30.57
C ALA A 9 5.09 21.49 29.99
N MET A 10 4.19 21.96 29.14
CA MET A 10 3.56 21.09 28.16
C MET A 10 4.66 20.68 27.20
N ALA A 11 5.32 19.58 27.57
CA ALA A 11 5.94 18.67 26.66
C ALA A 11 4.90 18.31 25.61
N LEU A 12 4.84 19.11 24.54
CA LEU A 12 4.61 18.58 23.21
C LEU A 12 5.70 17.54 23.03
N ALA A 13 5.39 16.32 23.46
CA ALA A 13 6.04 15.12 23.00
C ALA A 13 5.90 15.18 21.49
N SER A 14 6.92 15.73 20.85
CA SER A 14 7.33 15.37 19.54
C SER A 14 7.44 13.85 19.55
N LEU A 15 6.33 13.19 19.22
CA LEU A 15 6.32 11.91 18.54
C LEU A 15 6.96 12.16 17.18
N GLY A 16 8.23 12.58 17.18
CA GLY A 16 9.17 12.14 16.18
C GLY A 16 9.21 10.65 16.40
N ALA A 17 8.32 9.94 15.70
CA ALA A 17 8.40 8.51 15.55
C ALA A 17 9.84 8.25 15.07
N CYS A 18 10.70 7.84 16.01
CA CYS A 18 11.80 6.97 15.67
C CYS A 18 11.11 5.76 15.07
N ALA A 19 10.91 5.78 13.76
CA ALA A 19 10.25 4.74 13.00
C ALA A 19 11.22 3.55 12.97
N THR A 20 11.33 2.88 14.12
CA THR A 20 11.94 1.57 14.20
C THR A 20 11.07 0.68 13.33
N GLN A 21 11.70 0.01 12.36
CA GLN A 21 11.00 -0.91 11.48
C GLN A 21 10.26 -1.96 12.33
N PRO A 22 8.93 -2.14 12.16
CA PRO A 22 8.18 -3.15 12.90
C PRO A 22 8.67 -4.56 12.58
N GLU A 23 8.30 -5.53 13.43
CA GLU A 23 8.64 -6.94 13.20
C GLU A 23 7.99 -7.45 11.90
N PRO A 24 8.74 -8.15 11.01
CA PRO A 24 8.19 -8.67 9.76
C PRO A 24 6.93 -9.51 9.95
N CYS A 25 6.06 -9.47 8.95
CA CYS A 25 4.85 -10.31 8.87
C CYS A 25 3.78 -10.03 9.94
N THR A 26 3.86 -8.88 10.63
CA THR A 26 2.83 -8.34 11.53
C THR A 26 1.92 -7.33 10.82
N THR A 27 0.78 -6.97 11.43
CA THR A 27 -0.14 -5.95 10.85
C THR A 27 0.54 -4.59 10.74
N GLU A 28 1.29 -4.18 11.77
CA GLU A 28 2.02 -2.93 11.83
C GLU A 28 3.10 -2.87 10.73
N TRP A 29 3.75 -4.00 10.44
CA TRP A 29 4.72 -4.08 9.36
C TRP A 29 4.08 -3.99 7.98
N VAL A 30 2.94 -4.66 7.76
CA VAL A 30 2.19 -4.56 6.50
C VAL A 30 1.80 -3.11 6.24
N GLN A 31 1.30 -2.42 7.26
CA GLN A 31 0.94 -1.00 7.15
C GLN A 31 2.18 -0.13 6.88
N TYR A 32 3.24 -0.26 7.68
CA TYR A 32 4.50 0.48 7.50
C TYR A 32 5.07 0.31 6.08
N ARG A 33 5.08 -0.92 5.57
CA ARG A 33 5.63 -1.23 4.25
C ARG A 33 4.73 -0.68 3.14
N THR A 34 3.40 -0.79 3.29
CA THR A 34 2.44 -0.23 2.35
C THR A 34 2.55 1.29 2.27
N ASP A 35 2.63 1.99 3.40
CA ASP A 35 2.78 3.46 3.44
C ASP A 35 4.07 3.91 2.75
N ARG A 36 5.16 3.17 2.93
CA ARG A 36 6.43 3.44 2.25
C ARG A 36 6.32 3.26 0.74
N ILE A 37 5.79 2.12 0.27
CA ILE A 37 5.69 1.79 -1.15
C ILE A 37 4.71 2.73 -1.85
N LEU A 38 3.50 2.90 -1.31
CA LEU A 38 2.49 3.78 -1.88
C LEU A 38 2.89 5.25 -1.78
N GLY A 39 3.60 5.64 -0.72
CA GLY A 39 4.18 6.98 -0.59
C GLY A 39 5.20 7.29 -1.69
N GLN A 40 6.11 6.34 -1.97
CA GLN A 40 7.06 6.46 -3.08
C GLN A 40 6.31 6.54 -4.42
N PHE A 41 5.44 5.57 -4.70
CA PHE A 41 4.65 5.52 -5.93
C PHE A 41 3.84 6.80 -6.17
N ALA A 42 3.14 7.28 -5.14
CA ALA A 42 2.38 8.53 -5.23
C ALA A 42 3.29 9.75 -5.44
N SER A 43 4.51 9.74 -4.89
CA SER A 43 5.47 10.82 -5.06
C SER A 43 6.01 10.91 -6.50
N GLU A 44 6.25 9.75 -7.13
CA GLU A 44 6.72 9.65 -8.51
C GLU A 44 5.61 9.99 -9.52
N ASN A 45 4.35 9.78 -9.13
CA ASN A 45 3.18 9.98 -9.99
C ASN A 45 2.26 11.13 -9.55
N ARG A 46 2.79 12.14 -8.84
CA ARG A 46 2.00 13.23 -8.23
C ARG A 46 1.06 13.94 -9.22
N GLY A 47 1.51 14.16 -10.45
CA GLY A 47 0.72 14.81 -11.50
C GLY A 47 -0.58 14.07 -11.75
N LEU A 48 -0.48 12.83 -12.24
CA LEU A 48 -1.66 12.00 -12.53
C LEU A 48 -2.52 11.73 -11.29
N VAL A 49 -1.91 11.54 -10.11
CA VAL A 49 -2.68 11.37 -8.86
C VAL A 49 -3.53 12.61 -8.56
N ASN A 50 -2.99 13.81 -8.76
CA ASN A 50 -3.75 15.04 -8.56
C ASN A 50 -4.86 15.21 -9.61
N ASP A 51 -4.63 14.76 -10.84
CA ASP A 51 -5.60 14.80 -11.92
C ASP A 51 -6.75 13.83 -11.65
N LEU A 52 -6.44 12.61 -11.19
CA LEU A 52 -7.42 11.63 -10.73
C LEU A 52 -8.24 12.14 -9.54
N ARG A 53 -7.63 12.87 -8.60
CA ARG A 53 -8.37 13.49 -7.48
C ARG A 53 -9.38 14.54 -7.94
N ARG A 54 -9.09 15.25 -9.03
CA ARG A 54 -10.01 16.25 -9.61
C ARG A 54 -11.09 15.60 -10.49
N LEU A 55 -10.95 14.32 -10.83
CA LEU A 55 -11.89 13.60 -11.69
C LEU A 55 -13.29 13.53 -11.08
N THR A 56 -13.39 13.45 -9.76
CA THR A 56 -14.68 13.36 -9.05
C THR A 56 -15.03 14.71 -8.44
N ARG A 57 -16.25 15.19 -8.72
CA ARG A 57 -16.82 16.41 -8.13
C ARG A 57 -17.24 16.15 -6.68
N GLU A 58 -17.51 17.23 -5.94
CA GLU A 58 -17.98 17.15 -4.54
C GLU A 58 -19.26 16.30 -4.36
N ASP A 59 -20.08 16.19 -5.42
CA ASP A 59 -21.29 15.35 -5.43
C ASP A 59 -21.03 13.87 -5.73
N GLY A 60 -19.76 13.46 -5.79
CA GLY A 60 -19.34 12.08 -6.05
C GLY A 60 -19.45 11.64 -7.51
N LYS A 61 -19.89 12.52 -8.42
CA LYS A 61 -19.99 12.20 -9.85
C LYS A 61 -18.72 12.59 -10.59
N VAL A 62 -18.40 11.84 -11.64
CA VAL A 62 -17.30 12.14 -12.55
C VAL A 62 -17.53 13.51 -13.21
N ASP A 63 -16.52 14.37 -13.21
CA ASP A 63 -16.50 15.63 -13.95
C ASP A 63 -16.23 15.33 -15.45
N PRO A 64 -17.18 15.67 -16.35
CA PRO A 64 -17.01 15.40 -17.78
C PRO A 64 -15.79 16.08 -18.39
N VAL A 65 -15.47 17.32 -17.98
CA VAL A 65 -14.32 18.06 -18.51
C VAL A 65 -13.02 17.41 -18.03
N GLN A 66 -12.91 17.09 -16.74
CA GLN A 66 -11.72 16.42 -16.22
C GLN A 66 -11.55 15.02 -16.82
N SER A 67 -12.65 14.31 -17.10
CA SER A 67 -12.57 13.00 -17.74
C SER A 67 -12.01 13.04 -19.17
N ILE A 68 -12.35 14.08 -19.94
CA ILE A 68 -11.78 14.31 -21.29
C ILE A 68 -10.31 14.68 -21.18
N LEU A 69 -9.95 15.57 -20.25
CA LEU A 69 -8.56 15.98 -20.03
C LEU A 69 -7.69 14.81 -19.57
N LEU A 70 -8.22 13.93 -18.72
CA LEU A 70 -7.54 12.71 -18.29
C LEU A 70 -7.38 11.73 -19.45
N ALA A 71 -8.41 11.55 -20.28
CA ALA A 71 -8.32 10.67 -21.45
C ALA A 71 -7.27 11.14 -22.47
N ALA A 72 -7.00 12.44 -22.55
CA ALA A 72 -5.93 12.99 -23.37
C ALA A 72 -4.52 12.69 -22.83
N GLN A 73 -4.39 12.33 -21.54
CA GLN A 73 -3.12 12.00 -20.88
C GLN A 73 -2.74 10.52 -21.00
N ALA A 74 -2.92 9.95 -22.19
CA ALA A 74 -2.67 8.53 -22.41
C ALA A 74 -1.23 8.11 -22.07
N GLU A 75 -0.25 8.98 -22.33
CA GLU A 75 1.16 8.74 -22.02
C GLU A 75 1.44 8.72 -20.51
N ASP A 76 0.86 9.67 -19.76
CA ASP A 76 1.01 9.72 -18.30
C ASP A 76 0.33 8.54 -17.62
N ILE A 77 -0.82 8.10 -18.14
CA ILE A 77 -1.51 6.89 -17.67
C ILE A 77 -0.64 5.64 -17.92
N GLN A 78 -0.01 5.53 -19.09
CA GLN A 78 0.93 4.44 -19.36
C GLN A 78 2.14 4.50 -18.44
N GLN A 79 2.67 5.69 -18.18
CA GLN A 79 3.79 5.87 -17.27
C GLN A 79 3.44 5.49 -15.83
N PHE A 80 2.23 5.82 -15.39
CA PHE A 80 1.69 5.40 -14.10
C PHE A 80 1.59 3.89 -13.99
N ALA A 81 1.05 3.22 -15.02
CA ALA A 81 0.96 1.76 -15.06
C ALA A 81 2.35 1.11 -15.00
N ARG A 82 3.32 1.63 -15.79
CA ARG A 82 4.71 1.17 -15.73
C ARG A 82 5.32 1.37 -14.33
N SER A 83 5.13 2.54 -13.72
CA SER A 83 5.62 2.81 -12.37
C SER A 83 5.01 1.85 -11.34
N PHE A 84 3.73 1.51 -11.49
CA PHE A 84 3.08 0.52 -10.62
C PHE A 84 3.75 -0.85 -10.76
N GLU A 85 3.98 -1.31 -11.99
CA GLU A 85 4.66 -2.57 -12.29
C GLU A 85 6.11 -2.61 -11.81
N THR A 86 6.82 -1.48 -11.79
CA THR A 86 8.23 -1.43 -11.39
C THR A 86 8.46 -1.11 -9.92
N VAL A 87 7.49 -0.48 -9.23
CA VAL A 87 7.64 -0.04 -7.82
C VAL A 87 6.77 -0.89 -6.90
N VAL A 88 5.48 -1.02 -7.18
CA VAL A 88 4.53 -1.66 -6.26
C VAL A 88 4.58 -3.17 -6.37
N VAL A 89 4.52 -3.70 -7.59
CA VAL A 89 4.47 -5.15 -7.83
C VAL A 89 5.69 -5.91 -7.28
N PRO A 90 6.95 -5.46 -7.51
CA PRO A 90 8.12 -6.19 -7.02
C PRO A 90 8.20 -6.19 -5.49
N GLU A 91 7.82 -5.08 -4.85
CA GLU A 91 7.79 -4.99 -3.39
C GLU A 91 6.69 -5.85 -2.77
N LEU A 92 5.51 -5.91 -3.40
CA LEU A 92 4.45 -6.84 -2.99
C LEU A 92 4.93 -8.29 -3.10
N ASN A 93 5.57 -8.66 -4.21
CA ASN A 93 6.14 -9.99 -4.40
C ASN A 93 7.22 -10.28 -3.35
N SER A 94 8.09 -9.32 -3.04
CA SER A 94 9.09 -9.45 -1.97
C SER A 94 8.44 -9.72 -0.61
N ALA A 95 7.37 -8.98 -0.27
CA ALA A 95 6.64 -9.19 0.97
C ALA A 95 5.97 -10.57 1.03
N ILE A 96 5.36 -11.03 -0.07
CA ILE A 96 4.76 -12.36 -0.16
C ILE A 96 5.81 -13.47 -0.08
N GLN A 97 6.97 -13.32 -0.73
CA GLN A 97 8.05 -14.31 -0.61
C GLN A 97 8.61 -14.38 0.81
N GLN A 98 8.72 -13.23 1.48
CA GLN A 98 9.23 -13.15 2.84
C GLN A 98 8.23 -13.69 3.88
N CYS A 99 6.94 -13.36 3.73
CA CYS A 99 5.94 -13.56 4.76
C CYS A 99 4.80 -14.51 4.38
N GLY A 100 4.63 -14.87 3.12
CA GLY A 100 3.47 -15.63 2.63
C GLY A 100 3.29 -16.99 3.30
N ARG A 101 4.37 -17.60 3.78
CA ARG A 101 4.35 -18.88 4.52
C ARG A 101 4.26 -18.70 6.04
N HIS A 102 4.29 -17.46 6.53
CA HIS A 102 4.19 -17.15 7.94
C HIS A 102 2.72 -17.27 8.38
N GLU A 103 2.46 -18.00 9.46
CA GLU A 103 1.11 -18.29 9.97
C GLU A 103 0.28 -17.02 10.23
N ASN A 104 0.96 -15.93 10.64
CA ASN A 104 0.32 -14.66 10.96
C ASN A 104 0.16 -13.70 9.78
N PHE A 105 0.74 -13.98 8.60
CA PHE A 105 0.71 -13.03 7.49
C PHE A 105 -0.69 -12.87 6.88
N VAL A 106 -1.39 -13.98 6.59
CA VAL A 106 -2.75 -13.93 6.02
C VAL A 106 -3.72 -13.20 6.98
N PRO A 107 -3.74 -13.50 8.29
CA PRO A 107 -4.50 -12.72 9.26
C PRO A 107 -4.11 -11.23 9.29
N ALA A 108 -2.81 -10.93 9.32
CA ALA A 108 -2.32 -9.55 9.37
C ALA A 108 -2.71 -8.73 8.14
N PHE A 109 -2.55 -9.30 6.95
CA PHE A 109 -2.92 -8.68 5.69
C PHE A 109 -4.45 -8.52 5.55
N THR A 110 -5.22 -9.50 5.99
CA THR A 110 -6.69 -9.41 6.01
C THR A 110 -7.16 -8.30 6.96
N GLN A 111 -6.55 -8.20 8.16
CA GLN A 111 -6.85 -7.13 9.11
C GLN A 111 -6.46 -5.75 8.56
N PHE A 112 -5.34 -5.65 7.85
CA PHE A 112 -4.96 -4.42 7.14
C PHE A 112 -6.04 -4.02 6.12
N LEU A 113 -6.44 -4.93 5.23
CA LEU A 113 -7.47 -4.64 4.21
C LEU A 113 -8.82 -4.26 4.83
N ARG A 114 -9.19 -4.90 5.96
CA ARG A 114 -10.37 -4.51 6.74
C ARG A 114 -10.27 -3.06 7.24
N ASN A 115 -9.12 -2.66 7.76
CA ASN A 115 -8.90 -1.29 8.24
C ASN A 115 -8.98 -0.27 7.10
N GLU A 116 -8.59 -0.64 5.88
CA GLU A 116 -8.75 0.17 4.65
C GLU A 116 -10.19 0.19 4.10
N GLY A 117 -11.15 -0.45 4.79
CA GLY A 117 -12.57 -0.43 4.44
C GLY A 117 -13.00 -1.47 3.39
N VAL A 118 -12.17 -2.48 3.13
CA VAL A 118 -12.56 -3.59 2.24
C VAL A 118 -13.69 -4.40 2.88
N PRO A 119 -14.81 -4.66 2.17
CA PRO A 119 -15.94 -5.38 2.72
C PRO A 119 -15.60 -6.85 3.02
N GLU A 120 -16.23 -7.43 4.05
CA GLU A 120 -15.98 -8.83 4.48
C GLU A 120 -16.22 -9.86 3.36
N THR A 121 -17.19 -9.58 2.46
CA THR A 121 -17.46 -10.41 1.28
C THR A 121 -16.30 -10.45 0.29
N SER A 122 -15.43 -9.44 0.29
CA SER A 122 -14.19 -9.44 -0.49
C SER A 122 -13.04 -10.06 0.30
N LEU A 123 -12.99 -9.84 1.62
CA LEU A 123 -11.92 -10.35 2.50
C LEU A 123 -11.84 -11.88 2.53
N GLN A 124 -12.97 -12.59 2.36
CA GLN A 124 -12.98 -14.07 2.26
C GLN A 124 -12.12 -14.63 1.12
N TRP A 125 -11.81 -13.82 0.09
CA TRP A 125 -11.01 -14.23 -1.05
C TRP A 125 -9.51 -14.04 -0.88
N VAL A 126 -9.07 -13.32 0.17
CA VAL A 126 -7.65 -12.99 0.39
C VAL A 126 -6.80 -14.26 0.54
N GLY A 127 -7.22 -15.19 1.40
CA GLY A 127 -6.52 -16.46 1.61
C GLY A 127 -6.40 -17.29 0.31
N PRO A 128 -7.51 -17.60 -0.38
CA PRO A 128 -7.49 -18.32 -1.66
C PRO A 128 -6.59 -17.68 -2.73
N ILE A 129 -6.62 -16.35 -2.87
CA ILE A 129 -5.79 -15.63 -3.86
C ILE A 129 -4.30 -15.77 -3.50
N LEU A 130 -3.93 -15.59 -2.24
CA LEU A 130 -2.54 -15.73 -1.81
C LEU A 130 -2.02 -17.16 -1.99
N ALA A 131 -2.86 -18.16 -1.72
CA ALA A 131 -2.52 -19.55 -1.97
C ALA A 131 -2.30 -19.82 -3.48
N LEU A 132 -3.14 -19.27 -4.35
CA LEU A 132 -2.96 -19.38 -5.81
C LEU A 132 -1.65 -18.75 -6.27
N VAL A 133 -1.31 -17.56 -5.76
CA VAL A 133 -0.06 -16.87 -6.09
C VAL A 133 1.16 -17.71 -5.70
N GLN A 134 1.12 -18.40 -4.55
CA GLN A 134 2.19 -19.30 -4.12
C GLN A 134 2.37 -20.48 -5.07
N VAL A 135 1.27 -21.12 -5.50
CA VAL A 135 1.32 -22.22 -6.48
C VAL A 135 1.96 -21.77 -7.79
N MET A 136 1.56 -20.61 -8.31
CA MET A 136 2.14 -20.07 -9.56
C MET A 136 3.63 -19.74 -9.44
N GLN A 137 4.09 -19.29 -8.26
CA GLN A 137 5.50 -19.02 -8.00
C GLN A 137 6.32 -20.31 -7.94
N ASP A 138 5.80 -21.35 -7.29
CA ASP A 138 6.45 -22.65 -7.19
C ASP A 138 6.54 -23.35 -8.56
N ASP A 139 5.48 -23.27 -9.38
CA ASP A 139 5.45 -23.81 -10.75
C ASP A 139 6.38 -23.07 -11.72
N GLY A 140 6.54 -21.75 -11.53
CA GLY A 140 7.50 -20.94 -12.29
C GLY A 140 8.95 -21.33 -12.02
N GLN A 141 9.28 -21.80 -10.81
CA GLN A 141 10.61 -22.31 -10.49
C GLN A 141 10.88 -23.69 -11.11
N LEU A 142 9.88 -24.58 -11.19
CA LEU A 142 10.02 -25.91 -11.80
C LEU A 142 10.39 -25.86 -13.30
N GLN A 143 10.02 -24.79 -14.01
CA GLN A 143 10.36 -24.61 -15.44
C GLN A 143 11.78 -24.04 -15.69
N SER A 144 12.52 -23.67 -14.65
CA SER A 144 13.88 -23.08 -14.77
C SER A 144 15.03 -24.07 -14.54
N GLY A 145 14.73 -25.36 -14.30
CA GLY A 145 15.74 -26.42 -14.20
C GLY A 145 16.47 -26.65 -15.53
N PRO A 146 17.78 -26.97 -15.53
CA PRO A 146 18.52 -27.21 -16.76
C PRO A 146 17.91 -28.40 -17.49
N ARG A 147 17.50 -28.15 -18.74
CA ARG A 147 17.03 -29.20 -19.65
C ARG A 147 18.22 -30.13 -19.94
N PRO A 148 18.11 -31.46 -19.73
CA PRO A 148 19.18 -32.41 -20.05
C PRO A 148 19.47 -32.43 -21.56
#